data_AF-A0AAD9P0T4-F1
#
_entry.id   AF-A0AAD9P0T4-F1
#
_cell.length_a   1.000
_cell.length_b   1.000
_cell.length_c   1.000
_cell.angle_alpha   90.00
_cell.angle_beta   90.00
_cell.angle_gamma   90.00
#
_symmetry.space_group_name_H-M   'P 1'
#
loop_
_entity.id
_entity.type
_entity.pdbx_description
1 polymer ?
#
loop_
_entity_poly.entity_id
_entity_poly.type
_entity_poly.pdbx_seq_one_letter_code
_entity_poly.pdbx_strand_id
1 'polypeptide(L)'
;MHVGLRITRPQASIARYKMIKHPKRKPSDWRKRAKLLYTVTRRIQYDGLNSLTYRLVQIRDRPLYTHILAEIGKPPRGFRDNKSSAS
;
A
#
# COMPACT_ATOMS: atom_id res chain seq x y z
N MET A 1 19.62 -3.18 -9.05
CA MET A 1 19.50 -1.90 -9.77
C MET A 1 18.51 -1.02 -9.04
N HIS A 2 18.97 0.12 -8.50
CA HIS A 2 18.11 1.26 -8.27
C HIS A 2 17.90 1.93 -9.63
N VAL A 3 16.70 2.41 -9.95
CA VAL A 3 16.38 3.05 -11.23
C VAL A 3 17.04 4.43 -11.42
N GLY A 4 18.07 4.76 -10.63
CA GLY A 4 18.82 6.01 -10.71
C GLY A 4 18.07 7.28 -10.27
N LEU A 5 16.83 7.13 -9.81
CA LEU A 5 16.00 8.27 -9.41
C LEU A 5 16.42 8.84 -8.05
N ARG A 6 16.39 10.17 -7.94
CA ARG A 6 16.67 10.89 -6.71
C ARG A 6 15.36 11.24 -6.00
N ILE A 7 15.35 11.11 -4.67
CA ILE A 7 14.22 11.52 -3.84
C ILE A 7 14.39 13.00 -3.49
N THR A 8 13.47 13.84 -3.97
CA THR A 8 13.42 15.26 -3.61
C THR A 8 12.53 15.47 -2.40
N ARG A 9 12.96 16.28 -1.43
CA ARG A 9 12.17 16.63 -0.23
C ARG A 9 12.21 18.14 0.01
N PRO A 10 11.06 18.78 0.31
CA PRO A 10 11.05 20.17 0.77
C PRO A 10 11.74 20.32 2.13
N GLN A 11 12.11 21.55 2.48
CA GLN A 11 12.76 21.84 3.77
C GLN A 11 11.85 21.45 4.93
N ALA A 12 12.43 20.90 5.99
CA ALA A 12 11.68 20.41 7.17
C ALA A 12 10.86 21.50 7.86
N SER A 13 11.26 22.78 7.73
CA SER A 13 10.53 23.95 8.25
C SER A 13 9.14 24.11 7.63
N ILE A 14 8.98 23.82 6.34
CA ILE A 14 7.74 24.01 5.57
C ILE A 14 6.98 22.70 5.30
N ALA A 15 7.59 21.54 5.58
CA ALA A 15 7.09 20.22 5.21
C ALA A 15 6.45 19.43 6.36
N ARG A 16 5.98 20.11 7.40
CA ARG A 16 5.43 19.45 8.60
C ARG A 16 4.00 18.99 8.34
N TYR A 17 3.67 17.77 8.75
CA TYR A 17 2.32 17.20 8.64
C TYR A 17 1.83 16.70 10.00
N LYS A 18 0.51 16.61 10.17
CA LYS A 18 -0.14 16.07 11.37
C LYS A 18 -0.99 14.86 11.03
N MET A 19 -0.71 13.75 11.69
CA MET A 19 -1.48 12.52 11.56
C MET A 19 -2.77 12.63 12.37
N ILE A 20 -3.92 12.36 11.75
CA ILE A 20 -5.20 12.23 12.46
C ILE A 20 -5.09 11.04 13.42
N LYS A 21 -5.62 11.19 14.64
CA LYS A 21 -5.58 10.14 15.67
C LYS A 21 -6.23 8.86 15.15
N HIS A 22 -5.50 7.74 15.22
CA HIS A 22 -5.99 6.42 14.82
C HIS A 22 -5.31 5.31 15.64
N PRO A 23 -5.93 4.12 15.76
CA PRO A 23 -5.34 2.99 16.47
C PRO A 23 -4.05 2.51 15.78
N LYS A 24 -2.98 2.33 16.57
CA LYS A 24 -1.71 1.83 16.03
C LYS A 24 -1.88 0.38 15.53
N ARG A 25 -1.57 0.14 14.25
CA ARG A 25 -1.56 -1.21 13.68
C ARG A 25 -0.36 -2.01 14.21
N LYS A 26 -0.57 -3.29 14.52
CA LYS A 26 0.52 -4.22 14.82
C LYS A 26 1.43 -4.36 13.58
N PRO A 27 2.76 -4.26 13.71
CA PRO A 27 3.65 -4.44 12.58
C PRO A 27 3.55 -5.86 12.01
N SER A 28 3.71 -5.98 10.70
CA SER A 28 3.90 -7.28 10.04
C SER A 28 5.13 -7.99 10.62
N ASP A 29 5.10 -9.33 10.64
CA ASP A 29 6.25 -10.15 11.03
C ASP A 29 7.54 -9.70 10.32
N TRP A 30 8.58 -9.44 11.11
CA TRP A 30 9.88 -8.97 10.66
C TRP A 30 10.43 -9.82 9.52
N ARG A 31 10.34 -11.15 9.64
CA ARG A 31 10.89 -12.08 8.65
C ARG A 31 10.25 -11.88 7.27
N LYS A 32 8.94 -11.65 7.24
CA LYS A 32 8.20 -11.37 6.00
C LYS A 32 8.63 -10.03 5.40
N ARG A 33 8.74 -8.99 6.23
CA ARG A 33 9.16 -7.65 5.79
C ARG A 33 10.59 -7.64 5.24
N ALA A 34 11.53 -8.27 5.93
CA ALA A 34 12.92 -8.37 5.51
C ALA A 34 13.05 -9.11 4.17
N LYS A 35 12.33 -10.24 4.01
CA LYS A 35 12.26 -10.96 2.73
C LYS A 35 11.67 -10.07 1.62
N LEU A 36 10.67 -9.25 1.94
CA LEU A 36 10.06 -8.34 0.96
C LEU A 36 11.08 -7.29 0.45
N LEU A 37 11.87 -6.71 1.34
CA LEU A 37 12.92 -5.75 0.99
C LEU A 37 14.05 -6.39 0.20
N TYR A 38 14.53 -7.57 0.61
CA TYR A 38 15.67 -8.22 -0.04
C TYR A 38 15.38 -8.62 -1.49
N THR A 39 14.18 -9.13 -1.78
CA THR A 39 13.85 -9.60 -3.14
C THR A 39 13.13 -8.57 -4.01
N VAL A 40 13.11 -7.29 -3.60
CA VAL A 40 12.45 -6.20 -4.35
C VAL A 40 13.05 -6.00 -5.75
N THR A 41 14.38 -6.07 -5.88
CA THR A 41 15.10 -5.83 -7.13
C THR A 41 14.74 -6.84 -8.22
N ARG A 42 14.41 -8.07 -7.83
CA ARG A 42 13.92 -9.11 -8.72
C ARG A 42 12.44 -8.89 -9.05
N ARG A 43 11.62 -8.60 -8.04
CA ARG A 43 10.16 -8.50 -8.18
C ARG A 43 9.65 -7.27 -8.91
N ILE A 44 10.36 -6.14 -8.82
CA ILE A 44 9.90 -4.85 -9.35
C ILE A 44 9.52 -4.89 -10.85
N GLN A 45 10.10 -5.81 -11.63
CA GLN A 45 9.83 -5.94 -13.06
C GLN A 45 8.49 -6.63 -13.37
N TYR A 46 7.94 -7.44 -12.46
CA TYR A 46 6.77 -8.29 -12.72
C TYR A 46 5.69 -8.24 -11.62
N ASP A 47 5.97 -7.59 -10.50
CA ASP A 47 5.05 -7.42 -9.37
C ASP A 47 4.84 -5.92 -9.14
N GLY A 48 3.76 -5.38 -9.74
CA GLY A 48 3.48 -3.96 -9.76
C GLY A 48 2.28 -3.59 -10.64
N LEU A 49 2.35 -2.43 -11.29
CA LEU A 49 1.27 -1.92 -12.14
C LEU A 49 0.94 -2.86 -13.31
N ASN A 50 1.93 -3.55 -13.86
CA ASN A 50 1.77 -4.49 -14.97
C ASN A 50 1.10 -5.82 -14.58
N SER A 51 1.03 -6.14 -13.29
CA SER A 51 0.40 -7.36 -12.76
C SER A 51 -0.83 -7.07 -11.88
N LEU A 52 -1.27 -5.82 -11.84
CA LEU A 52 -2.36 -5.38 -10.98
C LEU A 52 -3.70 -5.95 -11.47
N THR A 53 -4.37 -6.73 -10.62
CA THR A 53 -5.73 -7.22 -10.86
C THR A 53 -6.70 -6.64 -9.85
N TYR A 54 -7.78 -6.03 -10.34
CA TYR A 54 -8.84 -5.49 -9.51
C TYR A 54 -10.15 -5.48 -10.29
N ARG A 55 -11.27 -5.41 -9.57
CA ARG A 55 -12.59 -5.20 -10.16
C ARG A 55 -13.15 -3.87 -9.65
N LEU A 56 -13.48 -2.98 -10.57
CA LEU A 56 -14.17 -1.75 -10.24
C LEU A 56 -15.59 -2.10 -9.80
N VAL A 57 -15.95 -1.74 -8.57
CA VAL A 57 -17.28 -1.97 -8.02
C VAL A 57 -18.16 -0.75 -8.28
N GLN A 58 -17.62 0.45 -8.08
CA GLN A 58 -18.39 1.68 -8.20
C GLN A 58 -17.48 2.91 -8.31
N ILE A 59 -17.93 3.90 -9.09
CA ILE A 59 -17.40 5.26 -9.09
C ILE A 59 -18.52 6.20 -8.66
N ARG A 60 -18.22 7.16 -7.76
CA ARG A 60 -19.13 8.26 -7.44
C ARG A 60 -18.38 9.57 -7.45
N ASP A 61 -18.81 10.48 -8.29
CA ASP A 61 -18.30 11.86 -8.28
C ASP A 61 -18.95 12.63 -7.14
N ARG A 62 -18.11 13.29 -6.34
CA ARG A 62 -18.54 14.21 -5.27
C ARG A 62 -17.92 15.58 -5.58
N PRO A 63 -18.52 16.68 -5.08
CA PRO A 63 -18.03 18.02 -5.36
C PRO A 63 -16.55 18.27 -5.04
N LEU A 64 -15.97 17.53 -4.07
CA LEU A 64 -14.60 17.72 -3.62
C LEU A 64 -13.65 16.54 -3.94
N TYR A 65 -14.17 15.41 -4.42
CA TYR A 65 -13.37 14.21 -4.69
C TYR A 65 -14.15 13.16 -5.49
N THR A 66 -13.44 12.23 -6.12
CA THR A 66 -14.05 11.04 -6.74
C THR A 66 -13.86 9.83 -5.82
N HIS A 67 -14.94 9.14 -5.51
CA HIS A 67 -14.92 7.92 -4.71
C HIS A 67 -14.87 6.69 -5.62
N ILE A 68 -13.74 5.99 -5.61
CA ILE A 68 -13.54 4.75 -6.37
C ILE A 68 -13.57 3.57 -5.39
N LEU A 69 -14.58 2.71 -5.52
CA LEU A 69 -14.66 1.45 -4.78
C LEU A 69 -14.17 0.32 -5.67
N ALA A 70 -13.11 -0.36 -5.25
CA ALA A 70 -12.49 -1.46 -6.00
C ALA A 70 -12.33 -2.70 -5.12
N GLU A 71 -12.61 -3.86 -5.70
CA GLU A 71 -12.29 -5.17 -5.13
C GLU A 71 -10.89 -5.60 -5.58
N ILE A 72 -9.99 -5.83 -4.64
CA ILE A 72 -8.56 -6.13 -4.88
C ILE A 72 -8.19 -7.60 -4.58
N GLY A 73 -9.20 -8.48 -4.53
CA GLY A 73 -9.00 -9.91 -4.28
C GLY A 73 -8.68 -10.26 -2.82
N LYS A 74 -8.14 -11.48 -2.62
CA LYS A 74 -7.81 -12.04 -1.29
C LYS A 74 -6.32 -11.87 -1.00
N PRO A 75 -5.94 -11.62 0.27
CA PRO A 75 -4.53 -11.49 0.63
C PRO A 75 -3.78 -12.82 0.37
N PRO A 76 -2.49 -12.74 0.00
CA PRO A 76 -1.65 -13.92 -0.17
C PRO A 76 -1.60 -14.79 1.09
N ARG A 77 -1.35 -16.09 0.90
CA ARG A 77 -1.20 -17.05 2.01
C ARG A 77 -0.14 -16.54 3.00
N GLY A 78 -0.49 -16.51 4.28
CA GLY A 78 0.37 -15.99 5.35
C GLY A 78 0.27 -14.48 5.62
N PHE A 79 -0.53 -13.73 4.86
CA PHE A 79 -0.83 -12.30 5.12
C PHE A 79 -2.28 -12.07 5.57
N ARG A 80 -3.01 -13.14 5.90
CA ARG A 80 -4.34 -13.05 6.50
C ARG A 80 -4.21 -12.47 7.91
N ASP A 81 -4.89 -11.35 8.14
CA ASP A 81 -5.18 -10.88 9.48
C ASP A 81 -6.36 -11.73 10.02
N ASN A 82 -6.26 -12.28 11.23
CA ASN A 82 -7.32 -13.07 11.88
C ASN A 82 -8.54 -12.21 12.31
N LYS A 83 -8.95 -11.25 11.48
CA LYS A 83 -10.07 -10.33 11.73
C LYS A 83 -11.06 -10.32 10.56
N SER A 84 -11.51 -11.50 10.17
CA SER A 84 -12.68 -11.65 9.28
C SER A 84 -13.61 -12.71 9.84
N SER A 85 -14.24 -12.39 10.98
CA SER A 85 -15.45 -13.02 11.49
C SER A 85 -16.18 -11.99 12.35
N ALA A 86 -16.64 -10.93 11.70
CA ALA A 86 -17.58 -9.97 12.27
C ALA A 86 -18.39 -9.37 11.10
N SER A 87 -19.28 -10.20 10.58
CA SER A 87 -20.61 -9.92 10.01
C SER A 87 -21.17 -11.24 9.49
#